data_AF-A0A8H4JT74-F1
#
_entry.id   AF-A0A8H4JT74-F1
#
_cell.length_a   1.000
_cell.length_b   1.000
_cell.length_c   1.000
_cell.angle_alpha   90.00
_cell.angle_beta   90.00
_cell.angle_gamma   90.00
#
_symmetry.space_group_name_H-M   'P 1'
#
loop_
_entity.id
_entity.type
_entity.pdbx_description
1 polymer ?
#
loop_
_entity_poly.entity_id
_entity_poly.type
_entity_poly.pdbx_seq_one_letter_code
_entity_poly.pdbx_strand_id
1 'polypeptide(L)'
;MRFQSPLLTVASALWLCLSPSVLAAPTAQSDAPAAVSDASGSLSLNQDGTPFTFDYSTKQPNLANWIGIYYSAGGGPVDQKKGSSNSIKWKWAPHASGSITLDWNSLEPGNYTAFFLSNGGYTWLAKPLVVYKNRELDGDVRFIVSDIDLPNARAGEGYKHSVRGLVRGGGGSVTFSSEGSNADWIKVSSNGIISGTPTSSSNEAVVTVRATSKNSASSGVFKISVSGSGKALLSQLKVMSLNMWNGGTGVTNYHDKQVKFLASCGADIVGIQEDQNGRHVPRLADALGWHYWSSGGDVGVLSKYPIVQDYGVISGPSRSGGVKIALDGKNQEINFFVAHLGYTPYGPYDTCFDHLAVDTIIRREAQSGRTPQMEATLKGMQSQLDAADDTPVFLVGDFNAPSHLDYVDGLKEKNCGYSGIKWPTSVLPTNAGLIDSFRVAHPDPVKEQGITWSPIYIWNGGYRKPEPLDRIDFVLHKGKKLKVTGSKTVVVGQPKPEPGHKENEWFSDHAAVLTTYQL
;
A
#
# COMPACT_ATOMS: atom_id res chain seq x y z
N MET A 1 24.51 -65.21 -29.92
CA MET A 1 23.41 -64.81 -30.84
C MET A 1 23.63 -63.34 -31.15
N ARG A 2 24.08 -62.96 -32.36
CA ARG A 2 23.24 -62.52 -33.52
C ARG A 2 22.34 -61.33 -33.12
N PHE A 3 22.32 -60.13 -33.71
CA PHE A 3 22.81 -59.58 -34.99
C PHE A 3 22.71 -58.02 -34.96
N GLN A 4 23.65 -57.34 -35.65
CA GLN A 4 23.53 -56.15 -36.54
C GLN A 4 22.97 -54.75 -36.13
N SER A 5 23.76 -53.76 -36.58
CA SER A 5 23.67 -52.28 -36.81
C SER A 5 22.45 -51.81 -37.69
N PRO A 6 22.25 -50.52 -38.14
CA PRO A 6 23.20 -49.39 -38.32
C PRO A 6 22.71 -47.92 -38.19
N LEU A 7 23.66 -47.02 -38.50
CA LEU A 7 23.65 -45.57 -38.82
C LEU A 7 22.38 -44.95 -39.44
N LEU A 8 22.18 -43.64 -39.23
CA LEU A 8 22.08 -42.64 -40.32
C LEU A 8 22.26 -41.18 -39.84
N THR A 9 23.20 -40.48 -40.47
CA THR A 9 23.42 -39.02 -40.51
C THR A 9 22.60 -38.36 -41.62
N VAL A 10 22.04 -37.16 -41.41
CA VAL A 10 21.82 -36.15 -42.48
C VAL A 10 21.90 -34.72 -41.90
N ALA A 11 22.66 -33.87 -42.58
CA ALA A 11 22.80 -32.42 -42.39
C ALA A 11 21.84 -31.62 -43.29
N SER A 12 21.51 -30.38 -42.92
CA SER A 12 21.03 -29.29 -43.82
C SER A 12 21.09 -27.97 -43.02
N ALA A 13 22.02 -27.04 -43.26
CA ALA A 13 22.13 -26.06 -44.36
C ALA A 13 21.21 -24.84 -44.20
N LEU A 14 21.86 -23.65 -44.19
CA LEU A 14 21.36 -22.27 -44.10
C LEU A 14 20.15 -21.97 -45.00
N TRP A 15 19.40 -20.91 -44.66
CA TRP A 15 19.02 -19.84 -45.62
C TRP A 15 18.78 -18.50 -44.87
N LEU A 16 19.41 -17.43 -45.39
CA LEU A 16 19.22 -16.03 -45.00
C LEU A 16 17.91 -15.49 -45.59
N CYS A 17 17.14 -14.73 -44.81
CA CYS A 17 16.29 -13.65 -45.32
C CYS A 17 16.49 -12.41 -44.43
N LEU A 18 17.13 -11.38 -45.01
CA LEU A 18 17.17 -10.01 -44.49
C LEU A 18 15.96 -9.25 -45.05
N SER A 19 15.20 -8.56 -44.18
CA SER A 19 14.47 -7.29 -44.46
C SER A 19 13.78 -6.78 -43.18
N PRO A 20 13.47 -5.47 -43.08
CA PRO A 20 13.71 -4.68 -41.87
C PRO A 20 12.49 -4.58 -40.96
N SER A 21 12.68 -4.79 -39.67
CA SER A 21 11.65 -4.51 -38.67
C SER A 21 11.91 -3.17 -38.01
N VAL A 22 11.08 -2.20 -38.38
CA VAL A 22 10.90 -0.91 -37.72
C VAL A 22 10.83 -1.11 -36.20
N LEU A 23 11.71 -0.42 -35.46
CA LEU A 23 11.66 -0.30 -34.01
C LEU A 23 10.39 0.45 -33.62
N ALA A 24 9.39 -0.27 -33.10
CA ALA A 24 8.29 0.31 -32.34
C ALA A 24 8.65 0.28 -30.85
N ALA A 25 8.54 1.44 -30.20
CA ALA A 25 8.69 1.61 -28.76
C ALA A 25 7.74 0.69 -27.97
N PRO A 26 8.10 0.26 -26.74
CA PRO A 26 7.18 -0.49 -25.90
C PRO A 26 6.01 0.45 -25.54
N THR A 27 4.86 0.23 -26.18
CA THR A 27 3.59 0.75 -25.73
C THR A 27 3.38 0.28 -24.31
N ALA A 28 3.12 1.22 -23.40
CA ALA A 28 2.56 0.94 -22.10
C ALA A 28 1.33 0.05 -22.31
N GLN A 29 1.48 -1.23 -22.02
CA GLN A 29 0.38 -2.16 -21.98
C GLN A 29 -0.43 -1.75 -20.76
N SER A 30 -1.41 -0.87 -21.01
CA SER A 30 -2.64 -0.98 -20.26
C SER A 30 -3.11 -2.41 -20.47
N ASP A 31 -3.05 -3.23 -19.44
CA ASP A 31 -3.94 -4.39 -19.37
C ASP A 31 -5.36 -3.84 -19.19
N ALA A 32 -5.88 -3.27 -20.27
CA ALA A 32 -7.29 -3.35 -20.55
C ALA A 32 -7.61 -4.85 -20.60
N PRO A 33 -8.58 -5.35 -19.81
CA PRO A 33 -9.03 -6.73 -19.93
C PRO A 33 -9.33 -7.01 -21.40
N ALA A 34 -8.96 -8.22 -21.86
CA ALA A 34 -9.24 -8.70 -23.20
C ALA A 34 -10.65 -8.26 -23.66
N ALA A 35 -10.73 -7.74 -24.88
CA ALA A 35 -11.96 -7.22 -25.45
C ALA A 35 -13.10 -8.25 -25.40
N VAL A 36 -14.09 -7.94 -24.56
CA VAL A 36 -15.55 -8.13 -24.66
C VAL A 36 -16.06 -9.12 -25.72
N SER A 37 -16.85 -10.12 -25.30
CA SER A 37 -17.86 -10.72 -26.21
C SER A 37 -19.27 -10.93 -25.67
N ASP A 38 -19.56 -10.94 -24.35
CA ASP A 38 -20.93 -11.28 -23.88
C ASP A 38 -21.68 -10.22 -23.04
N ALA A 39 -21.03 -9.13 -22.61
CA ALA A 39 -21.69 -8.04 -21.91
C ALA A 39 -22.44 -7.11 -22.89
N SER A 40 -23.66 -7.50 -23.29
CA SER A 40 -24.51 -6.77 -24.24
C SER A 40 -25.41 -5.69 -23.61
N GLY A 41 -25.29 -5.48 -22.30
CA GLY A 41 -26.03 -4.49 -21.54
C GLY A 41 -25.27 -3.19 -21.27
N SER A 42 -25.90 -2.29 -20.54
CA SER A 42 -25.33 -1.02 -20.09
C SER A 42 -25.43 -0.86 -18.57
N LEU A 43 -24.49 -0.12 -18.00
CA LEU A 43 -24.51 0.34 -16.61
C LEU A 43 -23.93 1.75 -16.56
N SER A 44 -24.69 2.71 -16.04
CA SER A 44 -24.25 4.10 -15.89
C SER A 44 -24.72 4.68 -14.56
N LEU A 45 -23.97 5.65 -14.03
CA LEU A 45 -24.37 6.39 -12.83
C LEU A 45 -25.30 7.52 -13.27
N ASN A 46 -26.49 7.56 -12.71
CA ASN A 46 -27.42 8.66 -12.88
C ASN A 46 -26.90 9.87 -12.10
N GLN A 47 -26.47 10.92 -12.81
CA GLN A 47 -25.87 12.11 -12.21
C GLN A 47 -26.90 13.13 -11.71
N ASP A 48 -28.14 13.03 -12.19
CA ASP A 48 -29.22 13.97 -11.89
C ASP A 48 -30.17 13.45 -10.79
N GLY A 49 -30.05 12.17 -10.43
CA GLY A 49 -30.83 11.51 -9.40
C GLY A 49 -30.14 11.44 -8.03
N THR A 50 -30.73 10.65 -7.13
CA THR A 50 -30.13 10.34 -5.82
C THR A 50 -28.73 9.71 -6.01
N PRO A 51 -27.72 10.08 -5.19
CA PRO A 51 -26.39 9.49 -5.29
C PRO A 51 -26.42 7.95 -5.30
N PHE A 52 -25.52 7.34 -6.09
CA PHE A 52 -25.45 5.88 -6.29
C PHE A 52 -26.75 5.27 -6.84
N THR A 53 -27.41 6.01 -7.73
CA THR A 53 -28.46 5.47 -8.61
C THR A 53 -27.84 5.00 -9.92
N PHE A 54 -28.03 3.73 -10.24
CA PHE A 54 -27.47 3.10 -11.42
C PHE A 54 -28.56 2.78 -12.42
N ASP A 55 -28.44 3.38 -13.61
CA ASP A 55 -29.28 3.06 -14.76
C ASP A 55 -28.66 1.86 -15.49
N TYR A 56 -29.48 0.86 -15.79
CA TYR A 56 -29.02 -0.38 -16.40
C TYR A 56 -29.93 -0.84 -17.55
N SER A 57 -29.35 -1.61 -18.46
CA SER A 57 -30.09 -2.37 -19.47
C SER A 57 -29.42 -3.71 -19.76
N THR A 58 -30.19 -4.71 -20.14
CA THR A 58 -29.72 -6.05 -20.54
C THR A 58 -30.70 -6.69 -21.52
N LYS A 59 -30.17 -7.49 -22.46
CA LYS A 59 -30.98 -8.36 -23.33
C LYS A 59 -31.39 -9.68 -22.66
N GLN A 60 -30.90 -9.94 -21.45
CA GLN A 60 -31.10 -11.18 -20.70
C GLN A 60 -31.77 -10.89 -19.35
N PRO A 61 -33.04 -10.43 -19.31
CA PRO A 61 -33.75 -10.22 -18.06
C PRO A 61 -33.92 -11.55 -17.31
N ASN A 62 -33.69 -11.52 -16.00
CA ASN A 62 -33.80 -12.68 -15.13
C ASN A 62 -34.05 -12.17 -13.71
N LEU A 63 -34.95 -12.82 -12.97
CA LEU A 63 -35.33 -12.41 -11.61
C LEU A 63 -34.14 -12.36 -10.63
N ALA A 64 -33.07 -13.10 -10.91
CA ALA A 64 -31.84 -13.14 -10.14
C ALA A 64 -30.70 -12.27 -10.73
N ASN A 65 -30.96 -11.41 -11.70
CA ASN A 65 -29.96 -10.39 -12.08
C ASN A 65 -29.83 -9.35 -10.97
N TRP A 66 -28.61 -8.88 -10.70
CA TRP A 66 -28.37 -7.99 -9.57
C TRP A 66 -27.26 -6.98 -9.83
N ILE A 67 -27.34 -5.84 -9.16
CA ILE A 67 -26.29 -4.83 -9.14
C ILE A 67 -25.69 -4.82 -7.75
N GLY A 68 -24.37 -5.00 -7.67
CA GLY A 68 -23.61 -4.96 -6.43
C GLY A 68 -22.45 -3.97 -6.51
N ILE A 69 -22.12 -3.35 -5.38
CA ILE A 69 -20.92 -2.51 -5.26
C ILE A 69 -19.88 -3.18 -4.39
N TYR A 70 -18.64 -2.96 -4.79
CA TYR A 70 -17.44 -3.44 -4.12
C TYR A 70 -16.48 -2.28 -4.01
N TYR A 71 -15.52 -2.35 -3.09
CA TYR A 71 -14.40 -1.42 -3.12
C TYR A 71 -13.67 -1.60 -4.45
N SER A 72 -13.35 -0.51 -5.16
CA SER A 72 -12.72 -0.62 -6.48
C SER A 72 -11.37 -1.31 -6.46
N ALA A 73 -10.74 -1.34 -5.30
CA ALA A 73 -9.39 -1.80 -5.13
C ALA A 73 -9.26 -3.31 -4.81
N GLY A 74 -10.34 -4.08 -4.92
CA GLY A 74 -10.25 -5.54 -4.79
C GLY A 74 -11.52 -6.20 -4.28
N GLY A 75 -11.54 -7.53 -4.37
CA GLY A 75 -12.64 -8.36 -3.86
C GLY A 75 -13.90 -8.39 -4.73
N GLY A 76 -14.00 -7.49 -5.72
CA GLY A 76 -15.06 -7.51 -6.71
C GLY A 76 -14.95 -8.66 -7.72
N PRO A 77 -15.99 -8.91 -8.52
CA PRO A 77 -16.05 -10.04 -9.44
C PRO A 77 -15.24 -9.78 -10.72
N VAL A 78 -13.93 -9.58 -10.58
CA VAL A 78 -13.00 -9.41 -11.70
C VAL A 78 -12.90 -10.72 -12.49
N ASP A 79 -12.67 -10.61 -13.81
CA ASP A 79 -12.65 -11.75 -14.74
C ASP A 79 -13.92 -12.62 -14.70
N GLN A 80 -15.05 -12.04 -14.31
CA GLN A 80 -16.37 -12.69 -14.27
C GLN A 80 -16.46 -13.89 -13.31
N LYS A 81 -15.63 -13.89 -12.26
CA LYS A 81 -15.64 -14.91 -11.18
C LYS A 81 -15.95 -14.27 -9.84
N LYS A 82 -16.36 -15.07 -8.85
CA LYS A 82 -16.52 -14.57 -7.47
C LYS A 82 -15.17 -14.03 -6.98
N GLY A 83 -15.16 -12.78 -6.53
CA GLY A 83 -13.97 -12.18 -5.92
C GLY A 83 -13.73 -12.67 -4.49
N SER A 84 -12.67 -12.16 -3.86
CA SER A 84 -12.32 -12.48 -2.47
C SER A 84 -13.26 -11.87 -1.43
N SER A 85 -14.19 -11.01 -1.83
CA SER A 85 -15.13 -10.33 -0.92
C SER A 85 -16.57 -10.49 -1.39
N ASN A 86 -17.50 -10.37 -0.44
CA ASN A 86 -18.91 -10.19 -0.79
C ASN A 86 -19.17 -8.72 -1.22
N SER A 87 -20.28 -8.48 -1.89
CA SER A 87 -20.70 -7.11 -2.19
C SER A 87 -21.01 -6.34 -0.90
N ILE A 88 -20.64 -5.06 -0.87
CA ILE A 88 -20.88 -4.17 0.28
C ILE A 88 -22.37 -3.86 0.39
N LYS A 89 -22.97 -3.55 -0.77
CA LYS A 89 -24.40 -3.34 -0.96
C LYS A 89 -24.78 -3.95 -2.30
N TRP A 90 -26.00 -4.47 -2.37
CA TRP A 90 -26.54 -4.98 -3.62
C TRP A 90 -28.06 -4.89 -3.63
N LYS A 91 -28.65 -4.93 -4.82
CA LYS A 91 -30.09 -5.07 -5.05
C LYS A 91 -30.35 -5.87 -6.34
N TRP A 92 -31.49 -6.56 -6.39
CA TRP A 92 -31.96 -7.20 -7.61
C TRP A 92 -32.29 -6.15 -8.69
N ALA A 93 -31.99 -6.50 -9.94
CA ALA A 93 -32.16 -5.71 -11.15
C ALA A 93 -32.77 -6.60 -12.26
N PRO A 94 -34.02 -7.06 -12.09
CA PRO A 94 -34.52 -8.24 -12.81
C PRO A 94 -35.01 -7.96 -14.24
N HIS A 95 -35.25 -6.69 -14.56
CA HIS A 95 -35.90 -6.28 -15.80
C HIS A 95 -34.90 -6.06 -16.93
N ALA A 96 -35.40 -5.90 -18.16
CA ALA A 96 -34.56 -5.61 -19.32
C ALA A 96 -33.90 -4.21 -19.22
N SER A 97 -34.49 -3.30 -18.45
CA SER A 97 -33.90 -2.00 -18.11
C SER A 97 -34.52 -1.45 -16.83
N GLY A 98 -33.83 -0.53 -16.17
CA GLY A 98 -34.35 0.22 -15.04
C GLY A 98 -33.29 1.04 -14.32
N SER A 99 -33.65 1.54 -13.14
CA SER A 99 -32.78 2.31 -12.27
C SER A 99 -32.80 1.73 -10.87
N ILE A 100 -31.62 1.51 -10.27
CA ILE A 100 -31.47 0.97 -8.92
C ILE A 100 -30.63 1.92 -8.08
N THR A 101 -31.20 2.40 -6.98
CA THR A 101 -30.46 3.16 -5.96
C THR A 101 -29.96 2.21 -4.88
N LEU A 102 -28.66 2.19 -4.64
CA LEU A 102 -28.05 1.49 -3.50
C LEU A 102 -27.90 2.46 -2.33
N ASP A 103 -28.10 1.97 -1.10
CA ASP A 103 -27.89 2.79 0.09
C ASP A 103 -26.43 3.22 0.17
N TRP A 104 -26.22 4.52 -0.04
CA TRP A 104 -24.91 5.12 -0.12
C TRP A 104 -24.50 5.79 1.19
N ASN A 105 -25.43 6.05 2.12
CA ASN A 105 -25.17 6.84 3.32
C ASN A 105 -24.17 6.13 4.24
N SER A 106 -24.32 4.81 4.38
CA SER A 106 -23.44 3.96 5.16
C SER A 106 -22.10 3.64 4.49
N LEU A 107 -21.93 4.00 3.22
CA LEU A 107 -20.65 3.82 2.53
C LEU A 107 -19.63 4.82 3.03
N GLU A 108 -18.39 4.40 3.15
CA GLU A 108 -17.33 5.36 3.36
C GLU A 108 -16.99 6.09 2.06
N PRO A 109 -16.34 7.24 2.14
CA PRO A 109 -15.74 7.85 0.96
C PRO A 109 -14.69 6.95 0.28
N GLY A 110 -14.65 6.97 -1.05
CA GLY A 110 -13.71 6.14 -1.80
C GLY A 110 -14.21 5.76 -3.18
N ASN A 111 -13.37 5.04 -3.93
CA ASN A 111 -13.76 4.44 -5.19
C ASN A 111 -14.49 3.12 -4.95
N TYR A 112 -15.58 2.94 -5.69
CA TYR A 112 -16.37 1.74 -5.72
C TYR A 112 -16.52 1.27 -7.14
N THR A 113 -16.53 -0.05 -7.35
CA THR A 113 -16.87 -0.62 -8.64
C THR A 113 -18.24 -1.25 -8.53
N ALA A 114 -19.18 -0.75 -9.33
CA ALA A 114 -20.50 -1.34 -9.51
C ALA A 114 -20.44 -2.40 -10.61
N PHE A 115 -20.99 -3.57 -10.31
CA PHE A 115 -21.10 -4.68 -11.25
C PHE A 115 -22.56 -5.01 -11.46
N PHE A 116 -22.97 -5.12 -12.73
CA PHE A 116 -24.26 -5.67 -13.10
C PHE A 116 -24.09 -7.13 -13.50
N LEU A 117 -24.70 -8.04 -12.75
CA LEU A 117 -24.34 -9.46 -12.70
C LEU A 117 -25.55 -10.35 -13.00
N SER A 118 -25.31 -11.47 -13.69
CA SER A 118 -26.36 -12.34 -14.20
C SER A 118 -26.78 -13.45 -13.22
N ASN A 119 -28.09 -13.72 -13.12
CA ASN A 119 -28.65 -14.97 -12.62
C ASN A 119 -28.08 -15.47 -11.27
N GLY A 120 -27.90 -14.57 -10.30
CA GLY A 120 -27.34 -14.87 -8.97
C GLY A 120 -25.85 -15.21 -8.97
N GLY A 121 -25.20 -15.22 -10.13
CA GLY A 121 -23.78 -15.46 -10.32
C GLY A 121 -22.96 -14.18 -10.42
N TYR A 122 -21.75 -14.30 -10.98
CA TYR A 122 -20.73 -13.25 -11.03
C TYR A 122 -20.30 -12.89 -12.47
N THR A 123 -21.01 -13.40 -13.47
CA THR A 123 -20.83 -13.06 -14.88
C THR A 123 -21.41 -11.68 -15.16
N TRP A 124 -20.69 -10.87 -15.96
CA TRP A 124 -21.05 -9.48 -16.20
C TRP A 124 -22.12 -9.35 -17.29
N LEU A 125 -23.16 -8.57 -17.00
CA LEU A 125 -24.17 -8.15 -17.99
C LEU A 125 -23.78 -6.83 -18.68
N ALA A 126 -22.92 -6.03 -18.05
CA ALA A 126 -22.39 -4.76 -18.57
C ALA A 126 -20.95 -4.57 -18.09
N LYS A 127 -20.19 -3.68 -18.76
CA LYS A 127 -18.85 -3.30 -18.29
C LYS A 127 -18.94 -2.76 -16.85
N PRO A 128 -18.03 -3.14 -15.94
CA PRO A 128 -18.00 -2.61 -14.58
C PRO A 128 -17.86 -1.09 -14.59
N LEU A 129 -18.58 -0.43 -13.69
CA LEU A 129 -18.61 1.02 -13.59
C LEU A 129 -17.89 1.47 -12.32
N VAL A 130 -16.78 2.18 -12.48
CA VAL A 130 -16.11 2.83 -11.36
C VAL A 130 -16.88 4.10 -11.00
N VAL A 131 -17.29 4.21 -9.74
CA VAL A 131 -17.95 5.37 -9.15
C VAL A 131 -17.18 5.83 -7.92
N TYR A 132 -17.35 7.10 -7.56
CA TYR A 132 -16.63 7.70 -6.44
C TYR A 132 -17.60 8.33 -5.46
N LYS A 133 -17.41 8.05 -4.17
CA LYS A 133 -18.06 8.78 -3.08
C LYS A 133 -17.07 9.82 -2.52
N ASN A 134 -17.43 11.10 -2.58
CA ASN A 134 -16.65 12.19 -1.99
C ASN A 134 -16.53 12.05 -0.47
N ARG A 135 -15.43 12.60 0.08
CA ARG A 135 -15.02 12.48 1.50
C ARG A 135 -15.83 13.28 2.49
N GLU A 136 -16.20 14.45 2.05
CA GLU A 136 -17.17 15.30 2.70
C GLU A 136 -18.08 15.75 1.57
N LEU A 137 -19.37 15.47 1.71
CA LEU A 137 -20.34 15.80 0.68
C LEU A 137 -20.83 17.24 0.85
N ASP A 138 -20.71 17.74 2.08
CA ASP A 138 -21.05 19.09 2.47
C ASP A 138 -19.78 19.94 2.61
N GLY A 139 -19.98 21.26 2.60
CA GLY A 139 -18.89 22.24 2.73
C GLY A 139 -18.11 22.50 1.44
N ASP A 140 -17.24 23.50 1.50
CA ASP A 140 -16.46 23.96 0.35
C ASP A 140 -15.40 22.95 -0.07
N VAL A 141 -15.17 22.86 -1.38
CA VAL A 141 -14.10 22.05 -1.96
C VAL A 141 -12.76 22.57 -1.47
N ARG A 142 -11.89 21.67 -1.00
CA ARG A 142 -10.54 22.00 -0.55
C ARG A 142 -9.59 20.83 -0.71
N PHE A 143 -8.31 21.15 -0.90
CA PHE A 143 -7.23 20.17 -0.84
C PHE A 143 -6.96 19.78 0.62
N ILE A 144 -6.87 18.48 0.88
CA ILE A 144 -6.44 17.90 2.17
C ILE A 144 -4.99 18.29 2.47
N VAL A 145 -4.19 18.37 1.41
CA VAL A 145 -2.78 18.69 1.46
C VAL A 145 -2.39 19.39 0.15
N SER A 146 -1.48 20.36 0.25
CA SER A 146 -0.92 21.15 -0.84
C SER A 146 0.56 21.41 -0.52
N ASP A 147 1.31 21.88 -1.51
CA ASP A 147 2.75 22.13 -1.40
C ASP A 147 3.54 20.85 -1.07
N ILE A 148 3.29 19.81 -1.88
CA ILE A 148 3.91 18.49 -1.74
C ILE A 148 4.60 18.05 -3.02
N ASP A 149 5.57 17.15 -2.84
CA ASP A 149 6.23 16.44 -3.93
C ASP A 149 5.39 15.25 -4.41
N LEU A 150 5.10 15.24 -5.71
CA LEU A 150 4.55 14.09 -6.42
C LEU A 150 5.68 13.15 -6.88
N PRO A 151 5.38 11.93 -7.36
CA PRO A 151 6.40 11.04 -7.90
C PRO A 151 7.27 11.74 -8.96
N ASN A 152 8.56 11.40 -8.98
CA ASN A 152 9.53 11.97 -9.91
C ASN A 152 9.16 11.65 -11.36
N ALA A 153 9.54 12.54 -12.28
CA ALA A 153 9.50 12.33 -13.72
C ALA A 153 10.91 12.17 -14.29
N ARG A 154 11.00 11.75 -15.55
CA ARG A 154 12.27 11.74 -16.30
C ARG A 154 12.08 12.30 -17.69
N ALA A 155 13.04 13.12 -18.12
CA ALA A 155 13.05 13.70 -19.45
C ALA A 155 12.99 12.61 -20.54
N GLY A 156 12.00 12.74 -21.43
CA GLY A 156 11.71 11.79 -22.51
C GLY A 156 10.71 10.69 -22.16
N GLU A 157 10.29 10.56 -20.90
CA GLU A 157 9.31 9.56 -20.46
C GLU A 157 7.93 10.19 -20.21
N GLY A 158 6.87 9.44 -20.51
CA GLY A 158 5.50 9.87 -20.23
C GLY A 158 5.24 9.92 -18.72
N TYR A 159 4.71 11.05 -18.25
CA TYR A 159 4.32 11.27 -16.86
C TYR A 159 2.80 11.26 -16.71
N LYS A 160 2.31 10.64 -15.64
CA LYS A 160 0.91 10.67 -15.25
C LYS A 160 0.76 10.49 -13.74
N HIS A 161 0.04 11.40 -13.09
CA HIS A 161 -0.28 11.29 -11.67
C HIS A 161 -1.66 11.90 -11.37
N SER A 162 -2.41 11.27 -10.45
CA SER A 162 -3.76 11.72 -10.09
C SER A 162 -3.73 12.47 -8.77
N VAL A 163 -4.26 13.70 -8.75
CA VAL A 163 -4.45 14.49 -7.51
C VAL A 163 -5.92 14.55 -7.08
N ARG A 164 -6.82 13.85 -7.79
CA ARG A 164 -8.26 13.84 -7.50
C ARG A 164 -8.55 13.40 -6.07
N GLY A 165 -7.80 12.41 -5.60
CA GLY A 165 -7.94 11.83 -4.27
C GLY A 165 -7.39 12.71 -3.15
N LEU A 166 -6.81 13.88 -3.44
CA LEU A 166 -6.32 14.83 -2.45
C LEU A 166 -7.34 15.92 -2.12
N VAL A 167 -8.54 15.85 -2.69
CA VAL A 167 -9.62 16.83 -2.50
C VAL A 167 -10.76 16.26 -1.67
N ARG A 168 -11.36 17.10 -0.83
CA ARG A 168 -12.62 16.83 -0.11
C ARG A 168 -13.59 18.02 -0.20
N GLY A 169 -14.82 17.81 0.22
CA GLY A 169 -15.88 18.82 0.15
C GLY A 169 -16.42 19.00 -1.27
N GLY A 170 -17.22 20.06 -1.44
CA GLY A 170 -17.67 20.56 -2.73
C GLY A 170 -19.05 20.06 -3.17
N GLY A 171 -19.50 18.90 -2.69
CA GLY A 171 -20.75 18.25 -3.11
C GLY A 171 -20.80 17.87 -4.60
N GLY A 172 -21.32 16.69 -4.94
CA GLY A 172 -21.49 16.28 -6.35
C GLY A 172 -20.16 16.08 -7.12
N SER A 173 -20.11 16.52 -8.39
CA SER A 173 -18.95 16.34 -9.28
C SER A 173 -17.94 17.47 -9.12
N VAL A 174 -16.68 17.14 -8.81
CA VAL A 174 -15.55 18.09 -8.76
C VAL A 174 -14.76 17.99 -10.06
N THR A 175 -14.51 19.14 -10.68
CA THR A 175 -13.68 19.25 -11.89
C THR A 175 -12.36 19.93 -11.60
N PHE A 176 -11.34 19.62 -12.39
CA PHE A 176 -9.98 20.10 -12.20
C PHE A 176 -9.48 20.90 -13.40
N SER A 177 -8.64 21.88 -13.14
CA SER A 177 -7.97 22.68 -14.17
C SER A 177 -6.61 23.16 -13.68
N SER A 178 -5.74 23.58 -14.61
CA SER A 178 -4.50 24.25 -14.24
C SER A 178 -4.75 25.74 -14.05
N GLU A 179 -4.21 26.32 -12.98
CA GLU A 179 -4.10 27.77 -12.77
C GLU A 179 -2.72 28.32 -13.15
N GLY A 180 -1.86 27.48 -13.71
CA GLY A 180 -0.51 27.83 -14.12
C GLY A 180 0.50 26.76 -13.75
N SER A 181 1.59 26.71 -14.50
CA SER A 181 2.77 25.89 -14.23
C SER A 181 4.02 26.62 -14.71
N ASN A 182 5.16 26.38 -14.04
CA ASN A 182 6.47 26.80 -14.55
C ASN A 182 7.05 25.81 -15.59
N ALA A 183 6.32 24.74 -15.91
CA ALA A 183 6.73 23.68 -16.82
C ALA A 183 5.70 23.52 -17.96
N ASP A 184 6.16 23.72 -19.19
CA ASP A 184 5.37 23.71 -20.41
C ASP A 184 4.78 22.33 -20.79
N TRP A 185 5.43 21.25 -20.34
CA TRP A 185 4.98 19.89 -20.58
C TRP A 185 3.76 19.51 -19.73
N ILE A 186 3.48 20.22 -18.64
CA ILE A 186 2.43 19.85 -17.69
C ILE A 186 1.04 20.20 -18.24
N LYS A 187 0.15 19.21 -18.23
CA LYS A 187 -1.28 19.35 -18.50
C LYS A 187 -2.10 18.80 -17.35
N VAL A 188 -3.21 19.47 -17.02
CA VAL A 188 -4.17 19.04 -16.01
C VAL A 188 -5.49 18.72 -16.69
N SER A 189 -5.96 17.48 -16.58
CA SER A 189 -7.27 17.08 -17.11
C SER A 189 -8.40 17.47 -16.15
N SER A 190 -9.64 17.51 -16.67
CA SER A 190 -10.86 17.75 -15.88
C SER A 190 -11.10 16.74 -14.76
N ASN A 191 -10.47 15.57 -14.83
CA ASN A 191 -10.54 14.51 -13.82
C ASN A 191 -9.38 14.54 -12.81
N GLY A 192 -8.55 15.58 -12.82
CA GLY A 192 -7.48 15.76 -11.84
C GLY A 192 -6.22 14.95 -12.15
N ILE A 193 -5.98 14.60 -13.42
CA ILE A 193 -4.76 13.94 -13.85
C ILE A 193 -3.77 15.00 -14.34
N ILE A 194 -2.61 15.06 -13.68
CA ILE A 194 -1.42 15.77 -14.13
C ILE A 194 -0.66 14.85 -15.09
N SER A 195 -0.32 15.33 -16.29
CA SER A 195 0.34 14.51 -17.30
C SER A 195 1.19 15.32 -18.27
N GLY A 196 2.07 14.64 -18.99
CA GLY A 196 2.87 15.19 -20.08
C GLY A 196 4.19 14.46 -20.26
N THR A 197 5.11 15.04 -21.01
CA THR A 197 6.45 14.47 -21.24
C THR A 197 7.49 15.57 -21.09
N PRO A 198 8.25 15.61 -19.99
CA PRO A 198 9.33 16.59 -19.85
C PRO A 198 10.39 16.38 -20.93
N THR A 199 10.95 17.49 -21.42
CA THR A 199 12.00 17.48 -22.46
C THR A 199 13.40 17.67 -21.87
N SER A 200 13.51 18.21 -20.65
CA SER A 200 14.77 18.44 -19.93
C SER A 200 14.62 18.12 -18.44
N SER A 201 15.75 17.93 -17.76
CA SER A 201 15.77 17.86 -16.30
C SER A 201 15.36 19.18 -15.66
N SER A 202 14.76 19.11 -14.48
CA SER A 202 14.43 20.25 -13.63
C SER A 202 14.49 19.79 -12.18
N ASN A 203 15.06 20.63 -11.31
CA ASN A 203 15.01 20.37 -9.88
C ASN A 203 13.58 20.51 -9.34
N GLU A 204 12.73 21.30 -10.00
CA GLU A 204 11.37 21.54 -9.54
C GLU A 204 10.47 22.03 -10.69
N ALA A 205 9.60 21.14 -11.18
CA ALA A 205 8.44 21.50 -11.99
C ALA A 205 7.23 21.67 -11.06
N VAL A 206 6.62 22.85 -11.08
CA VAL A 206 5.52 23.26 -10.19
C VAL A 206 4.26 23.49 -10.99
N VAL A 207 3.13 22.98 -10.51
CA VAL A 207 1.81 23.24 -11.07
C VAL A 207 0.83 23.61 -9.97
N THR A 208 0.04 24.66 -10.21
CA THR A 208 -1.13 24.99 -9.40
C THR A 208 -2.36 24.36 -10.05
N VAL A 209 -3.03 23.50 -9.31
CA VAL A 209 -4.24 22.81 -9.74
C VAL A 209 -5.43 23.37 -8.99
N ARG A 210 -6.44 23.79 -9.74
CA ARG A 210 -7.72 24.25 -9.20
C ARG A 210 -8.74 23.12 -9.23
N ALA A 211 -9.32 22.82 -8.07
CA ALA A 211 -10.51 21.99 -7.92
C ALA A 211 -11.74 22.89 -7.83
N THR A 212 -12.77 22.61 -8.63
CA THR A 212 -14.00 23.41 -8.71
C THR A 212 -15.21 22.51 -8.54
N SER A 213 -16.07 22.84 -7.57
CA SER A 213 -17.41 22.28 -7.42
C SER A 213 -18.46 23.29 -7.88
N LYS A 214 -19.75 22.97 -7.74
CA LYS A 214 -20.86 23.85 -8.16
C LYS A 214 -20.79 25.24 -7.53
N ASN A 215 -20.42 25.33 -6.25
CA ASN A 215 -20.52 26.55 -5.44
C ASN A 215 -19.18 27.02 -4.83
N SER A 216 -18.08 26.28 -5.05
CA SER A 216 -16.81 26.55 -4.39
C SER A 216 -15.63 26.15 -5.27
N ALA A 217 -14.46 26.74 -5.01
CA ALA A 217 -13.21 26.38 -5.65
C ALA A 217 -12.04 26.49 -4.67
N SER A 218 -11.02 25.67 -4.87
CA SER A 218 -9.78 25.68 -4.09
C SER A 218 -8.60 25.27 -4.96
N SER A 219 -7.43 25.77 -4.63
CA SER A 219 -6.19 25.53 -5.38
C SER A 219 -5.16 24.83 -4.52
N GLY A 220 -4.43 23.91 -5.14
CA GLY A 220 -3.32 23.17 -4.54
C GLY A 220 -2.08 23.28 -5.40
N VAL A 221 -0.92 23.34 -4.77
CA VAL A 221 0.39 23.42 -5.42
C VAL A 221 1.08 22.06 -5.35
N PHE A 222 1.61 21.60 -6.47
CA PHE A 222 2.27 20.30 -6.59
C PHE A 222 3.63 20.44 -7.28
N LYS A 223 4.63 19.74 -6.74
CA LYS A 223 6.01 19.77 -7.18
C LYS A 223 6.42 18.42 -7.77
N ILE A 224 7.19 18.43 -8.84
CA ILE A 224 7.69 17.24 -9.53
C ILE A 224 9.17 17.47 -9.81
N SER A 225 10.03 16.63 -9.22
CA SER A 225 11.44 16.57 -9.62
C SER A 225 11.57 15.83 -10.96
N VAL A 226 12.36 16.37 -11.88
CA VAL A 226 12.55 15.79 -13.22
C VAL A 226 14.01 15.39 -13.41
N SER A 227 14.27 14.08 -13.42
CA SER A 227 15.58 13.52 -13.75
C SER A 227 15.92 13.73 -15.23
N GLY A 228 17.22 13.86 -15.53
CA GLY A 228 17.70 13.91 -16.91
C GLY A 228 17.45 12.61 -17.67
N SER A 229 17.42 12.68 -19.00
CA SER A 229 17.20 11.50 -19.84
C SER A 229 18.30 10.45 -19.59
N GLY A 230 17.89 9.18 -19.41
CA GLY A 230 18.79 8.06 -19.10
C GLY A 230 19.48 8.15 -17.73
N LYS A 231 19.19 9.14 -16.89
CA LYS A 231 19.65 9.20 -15.49
C LYS A 231 18.67 8.48 -14.60
N ALA A 232 19.15 7.85 -13.52
CA ALA A 232 18.29 7.15 -12.56
C ALA A 232 17.11 8.02 -12.09
N LEU A 233 15.93 7.42 -11.95
CA LEU A 233 14.75 8.12 -11.44
C LEU A 233 14.93 8.54 -9.99
N LEU A 234 15.70 7.75 -9.25
CA LEU A 234 15.96 7.91 -7.82
C LEU A 234 17.43 7.68 -7.52
N SER A 235 18.00 8.57 -6.72
CA SER A 235 19.30 8.38 -6.07
C SER A 235 19.17 7.94 -4.60
N GLN A 236 17.98 8.11 -4.03
CA GLN A 236 17.63 7.71 -2.68
C GLN A 236 16.26 7.03 -2.68
N LEU A 237 16.10 6.05 -1.80
CA LEU A 237 14.84 5.37 -1.55
C LEU A 237 14.42 5.56 -0.09
N LYS A 238 13.19 5.98 0.15
CA LYS A 238 12.61 6.10 1.49
C LYS A 238 11.56 5.02 1.72
N VAL A 239 11.83 4.11 2.65
CA VAL A 239 10.97 2.98 3.02
C VAL A 239 10.37 3.20 4.40
N MET A 240 9.08 2.95 4.55
CA MET A 240 8.35 3.09 5.81
C MET A 240 7.67 1.78 6.25
N SER A 241 7.67 1.52 7.56
CA SER A 241 6.73 0.63 8.24
C SER A 241 5.70 1.46 9.00
N LEU A 242 4.42 1.13 8.88
CA LEU A 242 3.32 1.84 9.53
C LEU A 242 2.18 0.87 9.91
N ASN A 243 2.03 0.58 11.21
CA ASN A 243 0.79 0.06 11.76
C ASN A 243 -0.23 1.22 11.86
N MET A 244 -1.43 1.03 11.30
CA MET A 244 -2.46 2.06 11.26
C MET A 244 -3.36 2.13 12.50
N TRP A 245 -3.27 1.20 13.45
CA TRP A 245 -4.19 1.09 14.60
C TRP A 245 -5.66 0.95 14.19
N ASN A 246 -6.05 -0.27 13.83
CA ASN A 246 -7.37 -0.59 13.32
C ASN A 246 -7.77 0.34 12.15
N GLY A 247 -6.84 0.55 11.22
CA GLY A 247 -7.03 1.46 10.09
C GLY A 247 -7.09 2.95 10.45
N GLY A 248 -6.76 3.32 11.68
CA GLY A 248 -6.76 4.66 12.25
C GLY A 248 -8.09 5.05 12.88
N THR A 249 -9.03 4.12 12.95
CA THR A 249 -10.45 4.40 13.26
C THR A 249 -10.70 4.90 14.68
N GLY A 250 -9.72 4.80 15.58
CA GLY A 250 -9.75 5.41 16.91
C GLY A 250 -9.65 6.95 16.89
N VAL A 251 -9.27 7.55 15.77
CA VAL A 251 -9.06 9.00 15.64
C VAL A 251 -10.08 9.64 14.68
N THR A 252 -10.70 10.75 15.11
CA THR A 252 -11.62 11.55 14.30
C THR A 252 -10.88 12.05 13.04
N ASN A 253 -11.53 11.94 11.86
CA ASN A 253 -10.96 12.34 10.58
C ASN A 253 -9.62 11.65 10.22
N TYR A 254 -9.41 10.41 10.70
CA TYR A 254 -8.18 9.64 10.46
C TYR A 254 -7.77 9.57 8.99
N HIS A 255 -8.74 9.50 8.07
CA HIS A 255 -8.49 9.47 6.64
C HIS A 255 -7.61 10.64 6.19
N ASP A 256 -8.04 11.87 6.48
CA ASP A 256 -7.36 13.08 6.03
C ASP A 256 -5.98 13.19 6.65
N LYS A 257 -5.87 12.82 7.93
CA LYS A 257 -4.61 12.79 8.67
C LYS A 257 -3.63 11.80 8.02
N GLN A 258 -4.10 10.61 7.63
CA GLN A 258 -3.31 9.63 6.89
C GLN A 258 -2.88 10.12 5.52
N VAL A 259 -3.80 10.67 4.72
CA VAL A 259 -3.48 11.18 3.38
C VAL A 259 -2.48 12.33 3.46
N LYS A 260 -2.71 13.30 4.34
CA LYS A 260 -1.80 14.41 4.58
C LYS A 260 -0.42 13.92 5.01
N PHE A 261 -0.36 12.98 5.95
CA PHE A 261 0.89 12.40 6.41
C PHE A 261 1.64 11.67 5.28
N LEU A 262 1.00 10.70 4.62
CA LEU A 262 1.63 9.89 3.57
C LEU A 262 2.09 10.74 2.39
N ALA A 263 1.30 11.75 2.01
CA ALA A 263 1.64 12.67 0.92
C ALA A 263 2.81 13.62 1.24
N SER A 264 3.08 13.91 2.52
CA SER A 264 4.10 14.90 2.94
C SER A 264 5.30 14.30 3.68
N CYS A 265 5.22 13.06 4.17
CA CYS A 265 6.29 12.43 4.94
C CYS A 265 7.53 12.07 4.10
N GLY A 266 7.39 12.07 2.77
CA GLY A 266 8.44 11.78 1.82
C GLY A 266 8.76 10.29 1.67
N ALA A 267 7.99 9.37 2.26
CA ALA A 267 8.13 7.95 1.97
C ALA A 267 7.84 7.67 0.50
N ASP A 268 8.53 6.68 -0.08
CA ASP A 268 8.33 6.22 -1.44
C ASP A 268 7.56 4.89 -1.48
N ILE A 269 7.81 4.04 -0.48
CA ILE A 269 7.17 2.73 -0.31
C ILE A 269 6.84 2.55 1.17
N VAL A 270 5.61 2.11 1.44
CA VAL A 270 5.10 1.93 2.81
C VAL A 270 4.53 0.53 2.94
N GLY A 271 5.06 -0.25 3.88
CA GLY A 271 4.40 -1.46 4.35
C GLY A 271 3.41 -1.11 5.45
N ILE A 272 2.16 -1.52 5.25
CA ILE A 272 1.02 -1.21 6.09
C ILE A 272 0.60 -2.44 6.90
N GLN A 273 0.34 -2.24 8.19
CA GLN A 273 -0.27 -3.21 9.10
C GLN A 273 -1.62 -2.68 9.59
N GLU A 274 -2.49 -3.58 10.06
CA GLU A 274 -3.86 -3.28 10.46
C GLU A 274 -4.70 -2.63 9.34
N ASP A 275 -4.63 -3.23 8.15
CA ASP A 275 -5.42 -2.85 6.96
C ASP A 275 -6.92 -3.20 7.08
N GLN A 276 -7.32 -3.90 8.14
CA GLN A 276 -8.72 -4.20 8.50
C GLN A 276 -9.53 -4.81 7.35
N ASN A 277 -9.18 -6.04 6.96
CA ASN A 277 -9.80 -6.80 5.86
C ASN A 277 -9.56 -6.16 4.49
N GLY A 278 -8.35 -5.65 4.27
CA GLY A 278 -7.94 -5.08 2.99
C GLY A 278 -8.61 -3.75 2.65
N ARG A 279 -9.10 -3.02 3.66
CA ARG A 279 -10.01 -1.89 3.45
C ARG A 279 -9.29 -0.58 3.19
N HIS A 280 -8.16 -0.35 3.86
CA HIS A 280 -7.57 0.98 3.98
C HIS A 280 -6.47 1.24 2.95
N VAL A 281 -5.65 0.25 2.60
CA VAL A 281 -4.56 0.34 1.62
C VAL A 281 -5.09 0.77 0.25
N PRO A 282 -6.03 0.03 -0.39
CA PRO A 282 -6.90 0.54 -1.44
C PRO A 282 -7.24 2.03 -1.45
N ARG A 283 -7.92 2.45 -0.39
CA ARG A 283 -8.46 3.80 -0.23
C ARG A 283 -7.35 4.83 -0.18
N LEU A 284 -6.22 4.52 0.47
CA LEU A 284 -5.05 5.39 0.54
C LEU A 284 -4.32 5.46 -0.79
N ALA A 285 -4.18 4.35 -1.51
CA ALA A 285 -3.57 4.32 -2.83
C ALA A 285 -4.34 5.20 -3.82
N ASP A 286 -5.67 5.07 -3.82
CA ASP A 286 -6.58 5.90 -4.61
C ASP A 286 -6.49 7.39 -4.24
N ALA A 287 -6.31 7.69 -2.94
CA ALA A 287 -6.14 9.05 -2.45
C ALA A 287 -4.86 9.69 -3.00
N LEU A 288 -3.77 8.95 -2.91
CA LEU A 288 -2.41 9.40 -3.19
C LEU A 288 -2.06 9.28 -4.68
N GLY A 289 -2.85 8.56 -5.47
CA GLY A 289 -2.49 8.20 -6.85
C GLY A 289 -1.31 7.21 -6.92
N TRP A 290 -1.19 6.32 -5.92
CA TRP A 290 -0.10 5.37 -5.77
C TRP A 290 -0.53 3.95 -6.20
N HIS A 291 0.44 3.09 -6.44
CA HIS A 291 0.25 1.66 -6.62
C HIS A 291 0.08 0.97 -5.25
N TYR A 292 -0.60 -0.18 -5.24
CA TYR A 292 -0.78 -0.93 -4.01
C TYR A 292 -0.88 -2.43 -4.22
N TRP A 293 -0.63 -3.16 -3.14
CA TRP A 293 -1.02 -4.55 -2.96
C TRP A 293 -1.69 -4.68 -1.61
N SER A 294 -2.78 -5.45 -1.53
CA SER A 294 -3.45 -5.75 -0.26
C SER A 294 -3.65 -7.25 -0.16
N SER A 295 -3.39 -7.78 1.03
CA SER A 295 -3.66 -9.18 1.37
C SER A 295 -5.16 -9.49 1.46
N GLY A 296 -6.06 -8.50 1.35
CA GLY A 296 -7.47 -8.64 1.69
C GLY A 296 -7.73 -8.85 3.18
N GLY A 297 -6.68 -8.79 4.01
CA GLY A 297 -6.70 -9.04 5.44
C GLY A 297 -6.02 -7.90 6.19
N ASP A 298 -4.87 -8.19 6.78
CA ASP A 298 -4.24 -7.34 7.80
C ASP A 298 -3.06 -6.52 7.28
N VAL A 299 -2.41 -6.97 6.22
CA VAL A 299 -1.21 -6.32 5.67
C VAL A 299 -1.38 -5.86 4.22
N GLY A 300 -0.64 -4.83 3.84
CA GLY A 300 -0.56 -4.35 2.47
C GLY A 300 0.66 -3.46 2.20
N VAL A 301 0.81 -3.04 0.94
CA VAL A 301 1.91 -2.20 0.46
C VAL A 301 1.34 -1.03 -0.32
N LEU A 302 1.85 0.17 -0.08
CA LEU A 302 1.67 1.37 -0.90
C LEU A 302 3.00 1.72 -1.57
N SER A 303 3.00 2.06 -2.85
CA SER A 303 4.22 2.41 -3.59
C SER A 303 3.95 3.52 -4.61
N LYS A 304 4.83 4.51 -4.66
CA LYS A 304 4.86 5.49 -5.76
C LYS A 304 5.18 4.84 -7.11
N TYR A 305 5.75 3.64 -7.10
CA TYR A 305 6.27 2.94 -8.28
C TYR A 305 5.47 1.67 -8.61
N PRO A 306 5.46 1.24 -9.88
CA PRO A 306 4.70 0.07 -10.31
C PRO A 306 5.09 -1.21 -9.56
N ILE A 307 4.08 -1.95 -9.12
CA ILE A 307 4.20 -3.33 -8.68
C ILE A 307 4.21 -4.21 -9.93
N VAL A 308 5.30 -4.94 -10.14
CA VAL A 308 5.53 -5.76 -11.34
C VAL A 308 5.38 -7.26 -11.07
N GLN A 309 5.28 -7.67 -9.81
CA GLN A 309 5.00 -9.05 -9.43
C GLN A 309 4.34 -9.11 -8.06
N ASP A 310 3.31 -9.96 -7.93
CA ASP A 310 2.65 -10.30 -6.66
C ASP A 310 3.19 -11.65 -6.15
N TYR A 311 3.73 -11.69 -4.93
CA TYR A 311 4.15 -12.94 -4.26
C TYR A 311 3.05 -13.54 -3.39
N GLY A 312 1.95 -12.82 -3.19
CA GLY A 312 0.79 -13.24 -2.44
C GLY A 312 1.00 -13.20 -0.92
N VAL A 313 -0.01 -13.74 -0.22
CA VAL A 313 0.03 -13.96 1.23
C VAL A 313 0.92 -15.17 1.54
N ILE A 314 1.82 -15.05 2.50
CA ILE A 314 2.83 -16.07 2.84
C ILE A 314 2.49 -16.80 4.15
N SER A 315 2.17 -16.08 5.22
CA SER A 315 1.96 -16.68 6.55
C SER A 315 0.58 -16.34 7.13
N GLY A 316 -0.10 -17.34 7.74
CA GLY A 316 -1.40 -17.19 8.40
C GLY A 316 -2.51 -16.66 7.46
N PRO A 317 -3.73 -16.40 7.96
CA PRO A 317 -4.72 -15.67 7.16
C PRO A 317 -4.29 -14.19 7.14
N SER A 318 -3.31 -13.87 6.29
CA SER A 318 -2.81 -12.52 6.00
C SER A 318 -1.88 -11.88 7.04
N ARG A 319 -0.98 -12.65 7.69
CA ARG A 319 0.05 -12.11 8.62
C ARG A 319 1.31 -11.63 7.92
N SER A 320 1.58 -12.07 6.70
CA SER A 320 2.65 -11.52 5.87
C SER A 320 2.40 -11.75 4.39
N GLY A 321 3.09 -10.99 3.54
CA GLY A 321 3.13 -11.16 2.10
C GLY A 321 4.10 -10.19 1.46
N GLY A 322 4.18 -10.17 0.13
CA GLY A 322 5.10 -9.27 -0.54
C GLY A 322 4.90 -9.15 -2.04
N VAL A 323 5.67 -8.23 -2.60
CA VAL A 323 5.62 -7.85 -4.01
C VAL A 323 7.02 -7.55 -4.55
N LYS A 324 7.15 -7.54 -5.87
CA LYS A 324 8.28 -6.91 -6.56
C LYS A 324 7.87 -5.55 -7.11
N ILE A 325 8.71 -4.54 -6.88
CA ILE A 325 8.47 -3.15 -7.27
C ILE A 325 9.58 -2.71 -8.22
N ALA A 326 9.20 -2.11 -9.35
CA ALA A 326 10.13 -1.53 -10.32
C ALA A 326 10.31 -0.03 -10.07
N LEU A 327 11.40 0.34 -9.38
CA LEU A 327 11.75 1.74 -9.09
C LEU A 327 12.15 2.50 -10.36
N ASP A 328 12.83 1.81 -11.27
CA ASP A 328 13.32 2.37 -12.53
C ASP A 328 13.28 1.29 -13.63
N GLY A 329 12.06 0.81 -13.92
CA GLY A 329 11.84 -0.33 -14.81
C GLY A 329 12.63 -1.57 -14.36
N LYS A 330 13.09 -2.37 -15.32
CA LYS A 330 13.89 -3.58 -15.05
C LYS A 330 15.32 -3.28 -14.57
N ASN A 331 15.78 -2.03 -14.65
CA ASN A 331 17.13 -1.65 -14.26
C ASN A 331 17.28 -1.52 -12.75
N GLN A 332 16.17 -1.27 -12.04
CA GLN A 332 16.16 -1.10 -10.60
C GLN A 332 14.85 -1.65 -10.02
N GLU A 333 14.92 -2.89 -9.54
CA GLU A 333 13.80 -3.58 -8.90
C GLU A 333 14.16 -3.92 -7.46
N ILE A 334 13.15 -4.02 -6.60
CA ILE A 334 13.27 -4.49 -5.22
C ILE A 334 12.18 -5.51 -4.90
N ASN A 335 12.47 -6.39 -3.95
CA ASN A 335 11.50 -7.26 -3.31
C ASN A 335 11.08 -6.64 -1.98
N PHE A 336 9.78 -6.45 -1.78
CA PHE A 336 9.24 -5.75 -0.62
C PHE A 336 8.22 -6.62 0.10
N PHE A 337 8.52 -7.00 1.34
CA PHE A 337 7.68 -7.84 2.18
C PHE A 337 7.22 -7.06 3.40
N VAL A 338 5.99 -7.35 3.84
CA VAL A 338 5.34 -6.75 5.00
C VAL A 338 4.82 -7.85 5.91
N ALA A 339 4.95 -7.66 7.23
CA ALA A 339 4.42 -8.57 8.25
C ALA A 339 3.67 -7.83 9.36
N HIS A 340 2.66 -8.50 9.92
CA HIS A 340 2.02 -8.14 11.19
C HIS A 340 1.85 -9.42 11.99
N LEU A 341 2.74 -9.64 12.96
CA LEU A 341 2.80 -10.91 13.69
C LEU A 341 1.81 -10.94 14.88
N GLY A 342 1.57 -12.11 15.44
CA GLY A 342 0.64 -12.30 16.56
C GLY A 342 0.94 -11.39 17.76
N TYR A 343 -0.09 -10.78 18.34
CA TYR A 343 0.09 -9.76 19.38
C TYR A 343 0.08 -10.31 20.83
N THR A 344 -0.53 -11.47 21.07
CA THR A 344 -0.75 -12.01 22.43
C THR A 344 -0.34 -13.48 22.57
N PRO A 345 0.24 -13.92 23.71
CA PRO A 345 0.72 -13.11 24.84
C PRO A 345 1.85 -12.14 24.44
N TYR A 346 2.05 -11.04 25.17
CA TYR A 346 3.07 -10.03 24.87
C TYR A 346 4.28 -10.16 25.81
N GLY A 347 5.48 -10.29 25.23
CA GLY A 347 6.71 -10.58 25.97
C GLY A 347 7.08 -9.54 27.04
N PRO A 348 6.99 -8.24 26.76
CA PRO A 348 7.23 -7.19 27.76
C PRO A 348 6.28 -7.21 28.96
N TYR A 349 5.04 -7.72 28.82
CA TYR A 349 4.17 -7.97 29.99
C TYR A 349 4.70 -9.12 30.83
N ASP A 350 5.18 -10.20 30.19
CA ASP A 350 5.80 -11.32 30.89
C ASP A 350 7.04 -10.88 31.68
N THR A 351 7.82 -9.89 31.18
CA THR A 351 8.97 -9.33 31.93
C THR A 351 8.59 -8.32 33.00
N CYS A 352 7.71 -7.38 32.69
CA CYS A 352 7.45 -6.20 33.53
C CYS A 352 6.30 -6.36 34.52
N PHE A 353 5.35 -7.24 34.22
CA PHE A 353 4.17 -7.43 35.05
C PHE A 353 4.22 -8.77 35.80
N ASP A 354 4.54 -9.85 35.08
CA ASP A 354 4.50 -11.21 35.62
C ASP A 354 5.87 -11.71 36.10
N HIS A 355 6.96 -11.05 35.68
CA HIS A 355 8.35 -11.37 36.02
C HIS A 355 8.72 -12.85 35.80
N LEU A 356 8.34 -13.39 34.64
CA LEU A 356 8.56 -14.79 34.29
C LEU A 356 10.02 -15.10 33.95
N ALA A 357 10.46 -16.33 34.21
CA ALA A 357 11.75 -16.82 33.75
C ALA A 357 11.87 -16.75 32.21
N VAL A 358 13.07 -16.44 31.70
CA VAL A 358 13.32 -16.24 30.26
C VAL A 358 12.87 -17.43 29.41
N ASP A 359 13.11 -18.67 29.84
CA ASP A 359 12.67 -19.86 29.12
C ASP A 359 11.14 -19.93 28.96
N THR A 360 10.40 -19.43 29.95
CA THR A 360 8.93 -19.33 29.88
C THR A 360 8.49 -18.24 28.91
N ILE A 361 9.17 -17.08 28.93
CA ILE A 361 8.93 -15.98 27.99
C ILE A 361 9.12 -16.46 26.55
N ILE A 362 10.22 -17.16 26.26
CA ILE A 362 10.49 -17.68 24.91
C ILE A 362 9.46 -18.73 24.47
N ARG A 363 8.97 -19.58 25.39
CA ARG A 363 7.86 -20.51 25.06
C ARG A 363 6.57 -19.75 24.73
N ARG A 364 6.25 -18.68 25.46
CA ARG A 364 5.05 -17.86 25.23
C ARG A 364 5.16 -17.03 23.94
N GLU A 365 6.36 -16.60 23.59
CA GLU A 365 6.70 -15.97 22.31
C GLU A 365 6.46 -16.90 21.10
N ALA A 366 6.59 -18.21 21.29
CA ALA A 366 6.17 -19.19 20.28
C ALA A 366 4.64 -19.40 20.29
N GLN A 367 4.02 -19.47 21.48
CA GLN A 367 2.57 -19.63 21.64
C GLN A 367 1.75 -18.47 21.09
N SER A 368 2.30 -17.26 21.06
CA SER A 368 1.67 -16.09 20.44
C SER A 368 1.51 -16.21 18.92
N GLY A 369 2.19 -17.20 18.33
CA GLY A 369 2.25 -17.40 16.89
C GLY A 369 3.36 -16.59 16.20
N ARG A 370 4.01 -15.64 16.89
CA ARG A 370 5.03 -14.78 16.26
C ARG A 370 6.21 -15.56 15.69
N THR A 371 6.77 -16.47 16.48
CA THR A 371 7.91 -17.30 16.04
C THR A 371 7.57 -18.14 14.80
N PRO A 372 6.54 -19.02 14.80
CA PRO A 372 6.22 -19.82 13.61
C PRO A 372 5.75 -18.98 12.41
N GLN A 373 5.13 -17.81 12.63
CA GLN A 373 4.79 -16.90 11.54
C GLN A 373 6.05 -16.31 10.88
N MET A 374 7.02 -15.85 11.69
CA MET A 374 8.30 -15.35 11.17
C MET A 374 9.08 -16.43 10.39
N GLU A 375 9.14 -17.66 10.91
CA GLU A 375 9.75 -18.79 10.21
C GLU A 375 9.06 -19.05 8.85
N ALA A 376 7.74 -19.03 8.81
CA ALA A 376 6.97 -19.19 7.57
C ALA A 376 7.23 -18.05 6.59
N THR A 377 7.28 -16.80 7.06
CA THR A 377 7.60 -15.62 6.26
C THR A 377 8.99 -15.75 5.63
N LEU A 378 10.02 -16.03 6.42
CA LEU A 378 11.39 -16.18 5.93
C LEU A 378 11.52 -17.33 4.94
N LYS A 379 10.85 -18.46 5.20
CA LYS A 379 10.79 -19.58 4.26
C LYS A 379 10.14 -19.19 2.93
N GLY A 380 9.05 -18.42 2.96
CA GLY A 380 8.38 -17.92 1.76
C GLY A 380 9.21 -16.91 0.96
N MET A 381 10.11 -16.19 1.64
CA MET A 381 11.03 -15.22 1.04
C MET A 381 12.36 -15.82 0.57
N GLN A 382 12.61 -17.12 0.78
CA GLN A 382 13.95 -17.69 0.67
C GLN A 382 14.62 -17.41 -0.69
N SER A 383 13.88 -17.56 -1.80
CA SER A 383 14.45 -17.32 -3.13
C SER A 383 14.82 -15.85 -3.36
N GLN A 384 14.06 -14.90 -2.80
CA GLN A 384 14.40 -13.48 -2.84
C GLN A 384 15.60 -13.18 -1.93
N LEU A 385 15.68 -13.81 -0.76
CA LEU A 385 16.80 -13.64 0.18
C LEU A 385 18.13 -14.17 -0.39
N ASP A 386 18.08 -15.23 -1.19
CA ASP A 386 19.25 -15.80 -1.86
C ASP A 386 19.74 -14.89 -3.01
N ALA A 387 18.81 -14.21 -3.69
CA ALA A 387 19.09 -13.30 -4.80
C ALA A 387 19.21 -11.81 -4.38
N ALA A 388 19.34 -11.52 -3.08
CA ALA A 388 19.21 -10.17 -2.54
C ALA A 388 20.30 -9.19 -3.01
N ASP A 389 21.47 -9.68 -3.46
CA ASP A 389 22.52 -8.82 -4.02
C ASP A 389 22.19 -8.32 -5.44
N ASP A 390 21.35 -9.05 -6.16
CA ASP A 390 20.86 -8.68 -7.49
C ASP A 390 19.60 -7.81 -7.37
N THR A 391 18.61 -8.27 -6.60
CA THR A 391 17.35 -7.58 -6.33
C THR A 391 17.16 -7.43 -4.82
N PRO A 392 17.46 -6.24 -4.25
CA PRO A 392 17.41 -6.03 -2.81
C PRO A 392 16.09 -6.41 -2.17
N VAL A 393 16.14 -6.90 -0.94
CA VAL A 393 14.99 -7.36 -0.17
C VAL A 393 14.75 -6.44 1.01
N PHE A 394 13.48 -6.11 1.24
CA PHE A 394 13.01 -5.44 2.44
C PHE A 394 11.97 -6.32 3.15
N LEU A 395 12.07 -6.40 4.47
CA LEU A 395 11.02 -6.94 5.33
C LEU A 395 10.69 -5.87 6.37
N VAL A 396 9.48 -5.34 6.28
CA VAL A 396 8.99 -4.31 7.20
C VAL A 396 7.80 -4.84 7.99
N GLY A 397 7.49 -4.22 9.12
CA GLY A 397 6.25 -4.53 9.81
C GLY A 397 6.27 -4.35 11.31
N ASP A 398 5.11 -4.61 11.90
CA ASP A 398 4.91 -4.77 13.33
C ASP A 398 5.13 -6.23 13.71
N PHE A 399 6.22 -6.49 14.44
CA PHE A 399 6.57 -7.84 14.84
C PHE A 399 6.00 -8.21 16.21
N ASN A 400 5.31 -7.29 16.89
CA ASN A 400 4.71 -7.48 18.21
C ASN A 400 5.70 -8.03 19.26
N ALA A 401 6.98 -7.76 19.07
CA ALA A 401 8.06 -8.22 19.93
C ALA A 401 9.27 -7.28 19.80
N PRO A 402 9.98 -7.00 20.90
CA PRO A 402 11.17 -6.16 20.85
C PRO A 402 12.34 -6.77 20.07
N SER A 403 13.34 -5.95 19.76
CA SER A 403 14.59 -6.45 19.18
C SER A 403 15.50 -7.11 20.22
N HIS A 404 16.15 -8.22 19.84
CA HIS A 404 17.27 -8.79 20.61
C HIS A 404 18.46 -7.82 20.75
N LEU A 405 18.53 -6.79 19.90
CA LEU A 405 19.54 -5.73 19.96
C LEU A 405 19.20 -4.65 21.00
N ASP A 406 17.96 -4.61 21.50
CA ASP A 406 17.50 -3.58 22.45
C ASP A 406 17.49 -4.08 23.91
N TYR A 407 17.68 -5.39 24.13
CA TYR A 407 17.77 -5.99 25.46
C TYR A 407 19.24 -6.04 25.92
N VAL A 408 19.87 -4.87 26.02
CA VAL A 408 21.26 -4.73 26.53
C VAL A 408 21.27 -4.40 28.02
N ASP A 409 22.41 -4.62 28.69
CA ASP A 409 22.55 -4.34 30.13
C ASP A 409 22.25 -2.88 30.49
N GLY A 410 22.61 -1.93 29.62
CA GLY A 410 22.32 -0.50 29.82
C GLY A 410 20.83 -0.14 29.82
N LEU A 411 19.95 -1.04 29.33
CA LEU A 411 18.50 -0.88 29.34
C LEU A 411 17.81 -1.85 30.32
N LYS A 412 18.57 -2.54 31.18
CA LYS A 412 18.04 -3.56 32.09
C LYS A 412 16.95 -3.02 33.01
N GLU A 413 17.11 -1.82 33.55
CA GLU A 413 16.10 -1.18 34.41
C GLU A 413 14.81 -0.87 33.63
N LYS A 414 14.93 -0.28 32.44
CA LYS A 414 13.82 -0.03 31.52
C LYS A 414 13.10 -1.33 31.14
N ASN A 415 13.85 -2.41 30.96
CA ASN A 415 13.35 -3.75 30.67
C ASN A 415 13.02 -4.55 31.95
N CYS A 416 12.71 -3.87 33.05
CA CYS A 416 12.18 -4.45 34.27
C CYS A 416 13.07 -5.53 34.92
N GLY A 417 14.38 -5.33 34.85
CA GLY A 417 15.40 -6.23 35.40
C GLY A 417 15.95 -7.25 34.39
N TYR A 418 15.52 -7.22 33.13
CA TYR A 418 15.94 -8.19 32.11
C TYR A 418 16.94 -7.59 31.10
N SER A 419 17.93 -8.40 30.73
CA SER A 419 18.84 -8.13 29.61
C SER A 419 19.16 -9.45 28.91
N GLY A 420 19.70 -9.37 27.69
CA GLY A 420 20.15 -10.51 26.90
C GLY A 420 19.05 -11.38 26.28
N ILE A 421 17.76 -11.01 26.38
CA ILE A 421 16.67 -11.80 25.79
C ILE A 421 16.81 -11.85 24.27
N LYS A 422 16.83 -13.07 23.73
CA LYS A 422 16.96 -13.35 22.31
C LYS A 422 15.59 -13.54 21.67
N TRP A 423 14.88 -12.43 21.43
CA TRP A 423 13.58 -12.43 20.78
C TRP A 423 13.64 -13.09 19.38
N PRO A 424 12.98 -14.24 19.15
CA PRO A 424 13.08 -14.99 17.89
C PRO A 424 12.68 -14.17 16.66
N THR A 425 11.68 -13.30 16.79
CA THR A 425 11.17 -12.42 15.73
C THR A 425 12.22 -11.46 15.15
N SER A 426 13.27 -11.14 15.90
CA SER A 426 14.40 -10.33 15.42
C SER A 426 15.67 -11.15 15.21
N VAL A 427 15.87 -12.25 15.93
CA VAL A 427 17.03 -13.15 15.74
C VAL A 427 16.93 -13.92 14.43
N LEU A 428 15.75 -14.46 14.09
CA LEU A 428 15.56 -15.26 12.88
C LEU A 428 15.82 -14.46 11.59
N PRO A 429 15.30 -13.21 11.42
CA PRO A 429 15.68 -12.37 10.28
C PRO A 429 17.18 -12.08 10.20
N THR A 430 17.82 -11.76 11.33
CA THR A 430 19.28 -11.53 11.37
C THR A 430 20.05 -12.76 10.90
N ASN A 431 19.66 -13.96 11.34
CA ASN A 431 20.27 -15.22 10.90
C ASN A 431 20.04 -15.48 9.39
N ALA A 432 18.94 -15.01 8.82
CA ALA A 432 18.67 -15.05 7.38
C ALA A 432 19.45 -13.98 6.57
N GLY A 433 20.24 -13.15 7.26
CA GLY A 433 21.07 -12.10 6.68
C GLY A 433 20.34 -10.77 6.47
N LEU A 434 19.17 -10.57 7.06
CA LEU A 434 18.51 -9.27 7.10
C LEU A 434 19.18 -8.36 8.14
N ILE A 435 19.23 -7.06 7.85
CA ILE A 435 19.90 -6.03 8.64
C ILE A 435 18.85 -5.04 9.15
N ASP A 436 18.84 -4.80 10.47
CA ASP A 436 17.99 -3.79 11.13
C ASP A 436 18.48 -2.38 10.80
N SER A 437 17.74 -1.67 9.94
CA SER A 437 18.16 -0.33 9.49
C SER A 437 18.18 0.71 10.60
N PHE A 438 17.33 0.55 11.62
CA PHE A 438 17.29 1.47 12.75
C PHE A 438 18.58 1.38 13.55
N ARG A 439 19.07 0.15 13.79
CA ARG A 439 20.34 -0.08 14.49
C ARG A 439 21.58 0.20 13.65
N VAL A 440 21.46 0.20 12.32
CA VAL A 440 22.53 0.75 11.45
C VAL A 440 22.65 2.26 11.64
N ALA A 441 21.52 2.99 11.66
CA ALA A 441 21.53 4.44 11.85
C ALA A 441 21.84 4.85 13.30
N HIS A 442 21.42 4.03 14.27
CA HIS A 442 21.53 4.27 15.70
C HIS A 442 22.12 3.05 16.43
N PRO A 443 23.46 2.86 16.36
CA PRO A 443 24.11 1.65 16.88
C PRO A 443 24.01 1.47 18.40
N ASP A 444 23.85 2.56 19.15
CA ASP A 444 23.75 2.54 20.61
C ASP A 444 22.28 2.57 21.06
N PRO A 445 21.72 1.43 21.53
CA PRO A 445 20.32 1.36 21.97
C PRO A 445 20.02 2.16 23.22
N VAL A 446 21.02 2.49 24.05
CA VAL A 446 20.83 3.31 25.26
C VAL A 446 20.59 4.77 24.89
N LYS A 447 21.32 5.27 23.88
CA LYS A 447 21.19 6.66 23.42
C LYS A 447 19.93 6.90 22.60
N GLU A 448 19.56 5.94 21.78
CA GLU A 448 18.40 6.06 20.90
C GLU A 448 17.63 4.73 20.88
N GLN A 449 16.55 4.68 21.66
CA GLN A 449 15.76 3.46 21.84
C GLN A 449 14.86 3.19 20.63
N GLY A 450 14.40 4.22 19.93
CA GLY A 450 13.50 4.07 18.79
C GLY A 450 12.14 3.49 19.14
N ILE A 451 11.58 3.86 20.30
CA ILE A 451 10.27 3.38 20.77
C ILE A 451 9.20 3.61 19.69
N THR A 452 8.46 2.56 19.35
CA THR A 452 7.35 2.61 18.38
C THR A 452 6.01 2.27 19.02
N TRP A 453 5.99 1.38 20.02
CA TRP A 453 4.86 1.15 20.90
C TRP A 453 5.12 1.85 22.24
N SER A 454 4.35 2.87 22.64
CA SER A 454 3.24 3.46 21.91
C SER A 454 3.08 4.96 22.21
N PRO A 455 2.76 5.80 21.21
CA PRO A 455 2.38 7.20 21.43
C PRO A 455 1.01 7.42 22.11
N ILE A 456 0.12 6.42 22.21
CA ILE A 456 -1.26 6.59 22.73
C ILE A 456 -1.49 5.81 24.04
N TYR A 457 -1.13 4.54 24.09
CA TYR A 457 -1.13 3.71 25.28
C TYR A 457 0.16 3.93 26.08
N ILE A 458 0.04 4.68 27.17
CA ILE A 458 1.12 4.90 28.17
C ILE A 458 0.81 4.26 29.53
N TRP A 459 -0.43 3.76 29.69
CA TRP A 459 -0.91 3.11 30.89
C TRP A 459 -1.71 1.87 30.51
N ASN A 460 -1.40 0.74 31.15
CA ASN A 460 -2.11 -0.50 30.95
C ASN A 460 -3.27 -0.63 31.94
N GLY A 461 -4.50 -0.49 31.46
CA GLY A 461 -5.70 -0.58 32.30
C GLY A 461 -5.91 -1.97 32.92
N GLY A 462 -5.55 -3.04 32.21
CA GLY A 462 -5.71 -4.42 32.67
C GLY A 462 -4.79 -4.76 33.85
N TYR A 463 -3.53 -4.34 33.77
CA TYR A 463 -2.53 -4.57 34.81
C TYR A 463 -2.44 -3.43 35.84
N ARG A 464 -3.10 -2.28 35.59
CA ARG A 464 -3.03 -1.07 36.42
C ARG A 464 -1.58 -0.62 36.68
N LYS A 465 -0.77 -0.62 35.63
CA LYS A 465 0.65 -0.26 35.64
C LYS A 465 0.98 0.59 34.41
N PRO A 466 2.10 1.36 34.41
CA PRO A 466 2.60 2.00 33.20
C PRO A 466 2.83 0.97 32.08
N GLU A 467 2.54 1.36 30.86
CA GLU A 467 2.73 0.52 29.67
C GLU A 467 4.24 0.35 29.38
N PRO A 468 4.77 -0.88 29.20
CA PRO A 468 6.12 -1.09 28.68
C PRO A 468 6.21 -0.54 27.25
N LEU A 469 7.05 0.47 27.08
CA LEU A 469 7.25 1.11 25.78
C LEU A 469 8.44 0.47 25.07
N ASP A 470 8.22 -0.08 23.88
CA ASP A 470 9.21 -0.87 23.13
C ASP A 470 9.25 -0.52 21.65
N ARG A 471 10.36 -0.84 21.01
CA ARG A 471 10.49 -0.81 19.55
C ARG A 471 10.07 -2.17 19.01
N ILE A 472 8.89 -2.23 18.40
CA ILE A 472 8.30 -3.45 17.86
C ILE A 472 8.02 -3.36 16.35
N ASP A 473 8.21 -2.19 15.75
CA ASP A 473 8.09 -1.96 14.32
C ASP A 473 9.47 -1.85 13.67
N PHE A 474 9.64 -2.49 12.51
CA PHE A 474 10.95 -2.67 11.89
C PHE A 474 10.96 -2.32 10.41
N VAL A 475 12.13 -1.84 9.95
CA VAL A 475 12.53 -1.86 8.54
C VAL A 475 13.82 -2.68 8.45
N LEU A 476 13.71 -3.92 8.00
CA LEU A 476 14.84 -4.81 7.77
C LEU A 476 15.15 -4.87 6.28
N HIS A 477 16.44 -5.03 5.92
CA HIS A 477 16.86 -5.12 4.53
C HIS A 477 17.99 -6.12 4.29
N LYS A 478 18.14 -6.57 3.04
CA LYS A 478 19.29 -7.36 2.57
C LYS A 478 19.65 -6.96 1.13
N GLY A 479 20.94 -6.90 0.84
CA GLY A 479 21.49 -6.60 -0.48
C GLY A 479 22.63 -5.57 -0.41
N LYS A 480 23.79 -5.90 -0.97
CA LYS A 480 25.04 -5.10 -0.84
C LYS A 480 24.97 -3.67 -1.39
N LYS A 481 24.00 -3.36 -2.26
CA LYS A 481 23.84 -2.03 -2.88
C LYS A 481 23.14 -1.04 -1.95
N LEU A 482 22.40 -1.53 -0.95
CA LEU A 482 21.66 -0.68 -0.03
C LEU A 482 22.60 -0.08 1.02
N LYS A 483 22.62 1.25 1.11
CA LYS A 483 23.31 1.96 2.19
C LYS A 483 22.32 2.80 2.97
N VAL A 484 22.09 2.43 4.25
CA VAL A 484 21.29 3.24 5.17
C VAL A 484 21.99 4.59 5.40
N THR A 485 21.29 5.69 5.10
CA THR A 485 21.78 7.05 5.36
C THR A 485 21.03 7.72 6.52
N GLY A 486 19.93 7.12 6.96
CA GLY A 486 19.21 7.55 8.15
C GLY A 486 17.99 6.67 8.41
N SER A 487 17.63 6.50 9.67
CA SER A 487 16.40 5.83 10.10
C SER A 487 15.85 6.57 11.32
N LYS A 488 14.53 6.71 11.42
CA LYS A 488 13.89 7.41 12.53
C LYS A 488 12.49 6.89 12.79
N THR A 489 12.06 6.98 14.04
CA THR A 489 10.64 6.88 14.37
C THR A 489 9.94 8.19 14.00
N VAL A 490 8.68 8.10 13.60
CA VAL A 490 7.90 9.23 13.10
C VAL A 490 6.53 9.23 13.76
N VAL A 491 6.22 10.35 14.39
CA VAL A 491 4.92 10.71 14.97
C VAL A 491 4.64 12.16 14.58
N VAL A 492 3.38 12.49 14.30
CA VAL A 492 2.98 13.86 13.99
C VAL A 492 2.40 14.54 15.22
N GLY A 493 2.90 15.74 15.52
CA GLY A 493 2.42 16.53 16.66
C GLY A 493 2.83 15.92 18.01
N GLN A 494 1.98 16.13 19.01
CA GLN A 494 2.15 15.62 20.38
C GLN A 494 0.88 14.84 20.74
N PRO A 495 0.80 13.54 20.40
CA PRO A 495 -0.40 12.76 20.62
C PRO A 495 -0.79 12.73 22.09
N LYS A 496 -2.07 12.93 22.39
CA LYS A 496 -2.62 12.71 23.72
C LYS A 496 -2.82 11.21 23.93
N PRO A 497 -2.51 10.69 25.13
CA PRO A 497 -2.76 9.30 25.45
C PRO A 497 -4.26 9.01 25.56
N GLU A 498 -4.64 7.73 25.57
CA GLU A 498 -6.00 7.30 25.92
C GLU A 498 -6.42 7.83 27.30
N PRO A 499 -7.67 8.35 27.47
CA PRO A 499 -8.79 8.42 26.52
C PRO A 499 -8.84 9.70 25.66
N GLY A 500 -7.83 10.58 25.73
CA GLY A 500 -7.81 11.88 25.06
C GLY A 500 -7.41 11.85 23.58
N HIS A 501 -7.23 10.67 22.98
CA HIS A 501 -6.60 10.50 21.67
C HIS A 501 -7.48 10.88 20.47
N LYS A 502 -8.80 10.96 20.63
CA LYS A 502 -9.76 11.07 19.49
C LYS A 502 -9.45 12.24 18.54
N GLU A 503 -8.92 13.34 19.06
CA GLU A 503 -8.61 14.54 18.29
C GLU A 503 -7.11 14.70 17.95
N ASN A 504 -6.30 13.66 18.18
CA ASN A 504 -4.87 13.67 17.82
C ASN A 504 -4.67 13.87 16.32
N GLU A 505 -3.64 14.62 15.92
CA GLU A 505 -3.22 14.66 14.50
C GLU A 505 -2.62 13.31 14.07
N TRP A 506 -1.86 12.67 14.96
CA TRP A 506 -1.40 11.31 14.75
C TRP A 506 -2.56 10.32 14.90
N PHE A 507 -2.70 9.43 13.91
CA PHE A 507 -3.86 8.55 13.76
C PHE A 507 -3.62 7.12 14.25
N SER A 508 -2.43 6.81 14.76
CA SER A 508 -2.03 5.46 15.18
C SER A 508 -1.52 5.45 16.61
N ASP A 509 -1.66 4.32 17.30
CA ASP A 509 -0.99 4.04 18.57
C ASP A 509 0.43 3.50 18.37
N HIS A 510 0.90 3.35 17.13
CA HIS A 510 2.31 3.11 16.81
C HIS A 510 2.97 4.37 16.24
N ALA A 511 4.26 4.57 16.52
CA ALA A 511 5.10 5.42 15.70
C ALA A 511 5.51 4.67 14.42
N ALA A 512 5.52 5.35 13.27
CA ALA A 512 6.04 4.77 12.04
C ALA A 512 7.57 4.70 12.07
N VAL A 513 8.18 3.79 11.32
CA VAL A 513 9.64 3.77 11.12
C VAL A 513 9.95 4.15 9.68
N LEU A 514 10.70 5.23 9.47
CA LEU A 514 11.10 5.73 8.15
C LEU A 514 12.62 5.62 7.98
N THR A 515 13.04 4.82 7.01
CA THR A 515 14.46 4.66 6.65
C THR A 515 14.74 5.25 5.28
N THR A 516 15.83 6.01 5.17
CA THR A 516 16.38 6.50 3.90
C THR A 516 17.60 5.67 3.52
N TYR A 517 17.62 5.23 2.27
CA TYR A 517 18.70 4.49 1.64
C TYR A 517 19.29 5.31 0.50
N GLN A 518 20.60 5.24 0.34
CA GLN A 518 21.26 5.48 -0.94
C GLN A 518 21.21 4.18 -1.75
N LEU A 519 20.80 4.29 -3.02
CA LEU A 519 20.65 3.17 -3.95
C LEU A 519 21.91 2.89 -4.78
#